data_AF-A0A7V1LIE9-F1
#
_entry.id   AF-A0A7V1LIE9-F1
#
_cell.length_a   1.000
_cell.length_b   1.000
_cell.length_c   1.000
_cell.angle_alpha   90.00
_cell.angle_beta   90.00
_cell.angle_gamma   90.00
#
_symmetry.space_group_name_H-M   'P 1'
#
loop_
_entity.id
_entity.type
_entity.pdbx_description
1 polymer ?
#
loop_
_entity_poly.entity_id
_entity_poly.type
_entity_poly.pdbx_seq_one_letter_code
_entity_poly.pdbx_strand_id
1 'polypeptide(L)'
;MNKTSTHKPKMFLLISWLLVLISLYLETIWGGSLFSRSGSLMVLFAVIAEYNLLSGRDKYHSEKLKKYSRGEQVNFMEIHPKKGHQYLETTAHITVIIGTIIWGYGDLLFH
;
A
#
# COMPACT_ATOMS: atom_id res chain seq x y z
N MET A 1 21.19 -8.85 -2.28
CA MET A 1 20.14 -8.55 -1.29
C MET A 1 20.17 -7.05 -1.00
N ASN A 2 19.33 -6.26 -1.68
CA ASN A 2 19.27 -4.81 -1.45
C ASN A 2 18.05 -4.51 -0.56
N LYS A 3 18.30 -4.14 0.70
CA LYS A 3 17.31 -3.90 1.76
C LYS A 3 16.38 -2.71 1.46
N THR A 4 16.61 -2.03 0.34
CA THR A 4 16.03 -0.73 -0.06
C THR A 4 14.61 -0.82 -0.65
N SER A 5 14.14 -1.98 -1.09
CA SER A 5 12.88 -2.09 -1.85
C SER A 5 11.60 -2.07 -1.00
N THR A 6 11.66 -2.36 0.30
CA THR A 6 10.46 -2.38 1.18
C THR A 6 10.17 -1.04 1.84
N HIS A 7 11.08 -0.07 1.77
CA HIS A 7 10.89 1.25 2.39
C HIS A 7 9.92 2.13 1.58
N LYS A 8 9.95 2.04 0.25
CA LYS A 8 9.10 2.83 -0.63
C LYS A 8 7.59 2.62 -0.39
N PRO A 9 7.04 1.38 -0.43
CA PRO A 9 5.61 1.17 -0.20
C PRO A 9 5.19 1.55 1.23
N LYS A 10 6.04 1.33 2.23
CA LYS A 10 5.81 1.77 3.62
C LYS A 10 5.67 3.29 3.73
N MET A 11 6.55 4.05 3.06
CA MET A 11 6.47 5.51 3.06
C MET A 11 5.18 6.01 2.44
N PHE A 12 4.72 5.42 1.33
CA PHE A 12 3.46 5.82 0.70
C PHE A 12 2.25 5.56 1.60
N LEU A 13 2.21 4.42 2.30
CA LEU A 13 1.16 4.14 3.29
C LEU A 13 1.22 5.11 4.48
N LEU A 14 2.41 5.43 5.00
CA LEU A 14 2.51 6.40 6.08
C LEU A 14 2.07 7.81 5.65
N ILE A 15 2.44 8.23 4.45
CA ILE A 15 2.01 9.51 3.87
C ILE A 15 0.50 9.54 3.66
N SER A 16 -0.11 8.44 3.21
CA SER A 16 -1.55 8.38 3.00
C SER A 16 -2.32 8.57 4.31
N TRP A 17 -1.91 7.88 5.37
CA TRP A 17 -2.50 8.03 6.70
C TRP A 17 -2.29 9.44 7.27
N LEU A 18 -1.09 10.01 7.10
CA LEU A 18 -0.79 11.36 7.58
C LEU A 18 -1.66 12.42 6.87
N LEU A 19 -1.86 12.29 5.55
CA LEU A 19 -2.73 13.18 4.79
C LEU A 19 -4.18 13.16 5.32
N VAL A 20 -4.74 11.97 5.54
CA VAL A 20 -6.10 11.82 6.09
C VAL A 20 -6.23 12.44 7.47
N LEU A 21 -5.25 12.23 8.36
CA LEU A 21 -5.25 12.81 9.71
C LEU A 21 -5.19 14.34 9.68
N ILE A 22 -4.36 14.92 8.79
CA ILE A 22 -4.29 16.37 8.60
C ILE A 22 -5.62 16.91 8.06
N SER A 23 -6.21 16.25 7.06
CA SER A 23 -7.50 16.65 6.50
C SER A 23 -8.63 16.59 7.53
N LEU A 24 -8.67 15.56 8.38
CA LEU A 24 -9.63 15.45 9.49
C LEU A 24 -9.49 16.61 10.49
N TYR A 25 -8.25 16.95 10.86
CA TYR A 25 -7.98 18.05 11.77
C TYR A 25 -8.39 19.41 11.18
N LEU A 26 -8.06 19.66 9.91
CA LEU A 26 -8.43 20.88 9.21
C LEU A 26 -9.94 21.03 9.07
N GLU A 27 -10.66 19.95 8.75
CA GLU A 27 -12.11 19.96 8.64
C GLU A 27 -12.79 20.31 9.97
N THR A 28 -12.25 19.81 11.08
CA THR A 28 -12.77 20.10 12.42
C THR A 28 -12.67 21.60 12.78
N ILE A 29 -11.67 22.32 12.23
CA ILE A 29 -11.44 23.73 12.57
C ILE A 29 -12.11 24.66 11.54
N TRP A 30 -12.00 24.37 10.25
CA TRP A 30 -12.36 25.29 9.16
C TRP A 30 -13.70 24.94 8.54
N GLY A 31 -14.23 23.74 8.82
CA GLY A 31 -15.36 23.17 8.09
C GLY A 31 -14.99 22.84 6.64
N GLY A 32 -15.80 22.00 5.98
CA GLY A 32 -15.63 21.68 4.56
C GLY A 32 -15.89 20.21 4.24
N SER A 33 -15.33 19.77 3.11
CA SER A 33 -15.37 18.37 2.62
C SER A 33 -13.96 17.86 2.30
N LEU A 34 -12.96 18.38 3.02
CA LEU A 34 -11.54 18.07 2.79
C LEU A 34 -11.18 16.65 3.24
N PHE A 35 -11.79 16.18 4.34
CA PHE A 35 -11.68 14.83 4.85
C PHE A 35 -12.24 13.82 3.84
N SER A 36 -13.46 14.03 3.36
CA SER A 36 -14.08 13.22 2.31
C SER A 36 -13.19 13.14 1.05
N ARG A 37 -12.69 14.27 0.56
CA ARG A 37 -11.79 14.31 -0.60
C ARG A 37 -10.44 13.62 -0.35
N SER A 38 -9.92 13.70 0.88
CA SER A 38 -8.64 13.05 1.24
C SER A 38 -8.70 11.52 1.14
N GLY A 39 -9.89 10.92 1.26
CA GLY A 39 -10.09 9.49 1.04
C GLY A 39 -9.66 9.04 -0.36
N SER A 40 -9.92 9.84 -1.39
CA SER A 40 -9.51 9.51 -2.77
C SER A 40 -7.98 9.49 -2.94
N LEU A 41 -7.27 10.41 -2.27
CA LEU A 41 -5.81 10.44 -2.22
C LEU A 41 -5.26 9.24 -1.45
N MET A 42 -5.91 8.85 -0.35
CA MET A 42 -5.54 7.68 0.43
C MET A 42 -5.61 6.40 -0.41
N VAL A 43 -6.69 6.23 -1.18
CA VAL A 43 -6.86 5.11 -2.12
C VAL A 43 -5.74 5.11 -3.16
N LEU A 44 -5.48 6.26 -3.80
CA LEU A 44 -4.43 6.37 -4.82
C LEU A 44 -3.06 5.93 -4.29
N PHE A 45 -2.65 6.44 -3.13
CA PHE A 45 -1.37 6.07 -2.53
C PHE A 45 -1.30 4.61 -2.10
N ALA A 46 -2.40 4.05 -1.60
CA ALA A 46 -2.47 2.64 -1.23
C ALA A 46 -2.33 1.72 -2.45
N VAL A 47 -3.00 2.05 -3.57
CA VAL A 47 -2.88 1.31 -4.84
C VAL A 47 -1.46 1.43 -5.42
N ILE A 48 -0.84 2.61 -5.37
CA ILE A 48 0.56 2.79 -5.78
C ILE A 48 1.50 1.93 -4.92
N ALA A 49 1.28 1.87 -3.60
CA ALA A 49 2.07 1.04 -2.72
C ALA A 49 1.90 -0.46 -3.05
N GLU A 50 0.67 -0.90 -3.32
CA GLU A 50 0.35 -2.27 -3.72
C GLU A 50 1.00 -2.64 -5.06
N TYR A 51 0.90 -1.78 -6.07
CA TYR A 51 1.55 -1.98 -7.37
C TYR A 51 3.08 -2.12 -7.24
N ASN A 52 3.71 -1.34 -6.35
CA ASN A 52 5.14 -1.45 -6.09
C ASN A 52 5.51 -2.77 -5.37
N LEU A 53 4.65 -3.26 -4.48
CA LEU A 53 4.81 -4.57 -3.82
C LEU A 53 4.71 -5.71 -4.86
N LEU A 54 3.68 -5.68 -5.71
CA LEU A 54 3.46 -6.66 -6.78
C LEU A 54 4.61 -6.66 -7.80
N SER A 55 5.02 -5.47 -8.26
CA SER A 55 6.14 -5.33 -9.21
C SER A 55 7.47 -5.86 -8.65
N GLY A 56 7.67 -5.78 -7.32
CA GLY A 56 8.81 -6.38 -6.65
C GLY A 56 8.76 -7.91 -6.65
N ARG A 57 7.55 -8.47 -6.50
CA ARG A 57 7.28 -9.91 -6.50
C ARG A 57 7.50 -10.53 -7.88
N ASP A 58 7.05 -9.86 -8.95
CA ASP A 58 7.20 -10.37 -10.33
C ASP A 58 8.66 -10.45 -10.78
N LYS A 59 9.48 -9.46 -10.38
CA LYS A 59 10.93 -9.49 -10.62
C LYS A 59 11.60 -10.66 -9.90
N TYR A 60 11.19 -10.94 -8.67
CA TYR A 60 11.71 -12.07 -7.90
C TYR A 60 11.34 -13.42 -8.52
N HIS A 61 10.09 -13.59 -8.97
CA HIS A 61 9.67 -14.80 -9.67
C HIS A 61 10.40 -14.99 -10.99
N SER A 62 10.58 -13.91 -11.76
CA SER A 62 11.32 -13.95 -13.03
C SER A 62 12.80 -14.33 -12.85
N GLU A 63 13.45 -13.84 -11.78
CA GLU A 63 14.83 -14.22 -11.46
C GLU A 63 14.95 -15.68 -11.00
N LYS A 64 14.01 -16.18 -10.18
CA LYS A 64 13.97 -17.60 -9.77
C LYS A 64 13.73 -18.52 -10.96
N LEU A 65 12.82 -18.16 -11.87
CA LEU A 65 12.57 -18.90 -13.11
C LEU A 65 13.83 -18.94 -14.00
N LYS A 66 14.53 -17.80 -14.16
CA LYS A 66 15.82 -17.76 -14.89
C LYS A 66 16.89 -18.64 -14.28
N LYS A 67 16.96 -18.75 -12.94
CA LYS A 67 17.90 -19.67 -12.26
C LYS A 67 17.53 -21.12 -12.47
N TYR A 68 16.25 -21.46 -12.40
CA TYR A 68 15.76 -22.81 -12.69
C TYR A 68 16.08 -23.24 -14.13
N SER A 69 15.84 -22.36 -15.11
CA SER A 69 16.16 -22.63 -16.52
C SER A 69 17.66 -22.83 -16.79
N ARG A 70 18.56 -22.47 -15.87
CA ARG A 70 20.01 -22.74 -15.96
C ARG A 70 20.43 -24.07 -15.31
N GLY A 71 19.49 -24.86 -14.79
CA GLY A 71 19.79 -26.16 -14.17
C GLY A 71 20.19 -26.08 -12.70
N GLU A 72 20.08 -24.92 -12.04
CA GLU A 72 20.27 -24.80 -10.59
C GLU A 72 19.04 -25.36 -9.85
N GLN A 73 19.25 -26.13 -8.77
CA GLN A 73 18.15 -26.59 -7.92
C GLN A 73 17.55 -25.41 -7.17
N VAL A 74 16.35 -25.01 -7.59
CA VAL A 74 15.60 -23.92 -6.94
C VAL A 74 14.51 -24.55 -6.08
N ASN A 75 14.55 -24.29 -4.78
CA ASN A 75 13.51 -24.77 -3.88
C ASN A 75 12.25 -23.91 -4.05
N PHE A 76 11.27 -24.46 -4.78
CA PHE A 76 9.95 -23.86 -5.00
C PHE A 76 9.08 -23.86 -3.73
N MET A 77 9.49 -24.53 -2.65
CA MET A 77 8.72 -24.48 -1.39
C MET A 77 8.89 -23.13 -0.65
N GLU A 78 9.92 -22.36 -1.00
CA GLU A 78 10.24 -21.05 -0.40
C GLU A 78 9.82 -19.89 -1.33
N ILE A 79 8.65 -20.01 -1.97
CA ILE A 79 8.11 -19.05 -2.95
C ILE A 79 7.55 -17.79 -2.28
N HIS A 80 7.21 -17.84 -0.99
CA HIS A 80 6.72 -16.64 -0.30
C HIS A 80 7.90 -15.81 0.24
N PRO A 81 8.14 -14.59 -0.28
CA PRO A 81 9.10 -13.69 0.33
C PRO A 81 8.61 -13.37 1.75
N LYS A 82 9.43 -13.73 2.74
CA LYS A 82 9.46 -13.28 4.15
C LYS A 82 8.14 -12.67 4.66
N LYS A 83 7.46 -13.33 5.62
CA LYS A 83 6.17 -12.95 6.25
C LYS A 83 5.83 -11.44 6.31
N GLY A 84 6.81 -10.57 6.58
CA GLY A 84 6.65 -9.11 6.54
C GLY A 84 6.19 -8.49 5.21
N HIS A 85 6.37 -9.15 4.05
CA HIS A 85 5.84 -8.68 2.76
C HIS A 85 4.33 -8.91 2.64
N GLN A 86 3.85 -10.04 3.15
CA GLN A 86 2.43 -10.39 3.18
C GLN A 86 1.63 -9.48 4.12
N TYR A 87 2.22 -9.07 5.24
CA TYR A 87 1.63 -8.03 6.10
C TYR A 87 1.48 -6.70 5.38
N LEU A 88 2.44 -6.30 4.54
CA LEU A 88 2.37 -5.04 3.80
C LEU A 88 1.28 -5.04 2.72
N GLU A 89 1.15 -6.14 1.97
CA GLU A 89 0.04 -6.30 1.01
C GLU A 89 -1.32 -6.24 1.72
N THR A 90 -1.47 -6.95 2.84
CA THR A 90 -2.70 -6.92 3.64
C THR A 90 -3.02 -5.51 4.15
N THR A 91 -1.99 -4.78 4.60
CA THR A 91 -2.15 -3.40 5.10
C THR A 91 -2.56 -2.46 3.98
N ALA A 92 -2.00 -2.61 2.77
CA ALA A 92 -2.37 -1.82 1.60
C ALA A 92 -3.84 -2.05 1.22
N HIS A 93 -4.31 -3.29 1.15
CA HIS A 93 -5.71 -3.60 0.89
C HIS A 93 -6.67 -3.00 1.94
N ILE A 94 -6.34 -3.12 3.23
CA ILE A 94 -7.13 -2.50 4.30
C ILE A 94 -7.15 -0.98 4.12
N THR A 95 -6.02 -0.37 3.76
CA THR A 95 -5.90 1.07 3.53
C THR A 95 -6.76 1.53 2.35
N VAL A 96 -6.85 0.74 1.27
CA VAL A 96 -7.76 1.00 0.15
C VAL A 96 -9.21 0.99 0.63
N ILE A 97 -9.63 -0.04 1.38
CA ILE A 97 -11.00 -0.15 1.88
C ILE A 97 -11.37 1.05 2.76
N ILE A 98 -10.49 1.40 3.70
CA ILE A 98 -10.68 2.56 4.58
C ILE A 98 -10.76 3.86 3.77
N GLY A 99 -9.84 4.06 2.81
CA GLY A 99 -9.84 5.25 1.95
C GLY A 99 -11.13 5.38 1.14
N THR A 100 -11.67 4.27 0.63
CA THR A 100 -12.95 4.24 -0.09
C THR A 100 -14.14 4.60 0.82
N ILE A 101 -14.14 4.13 2.06
CA ILE A 101 -15.19 4.49 3.03
C ILE A 101 -15.12 5.98 3.35
N ILE A 102 -13.92 6.51 3.64
CA ILE A 102 -13.71 7.94 3.89
C ILE A 102 -14.15 8.76 2.68
N TRP A 103 -13.85 8.31 1.46
CA TRP A 103 -14.22 9.03 0.25
C TRP A 103 -15.73 9.04 -0.02
N GLY A 104 -16.41 7.91 0.20
CA GLY A 104 -17.86 7.81 -0.06
C GLY A 104 -18.73 8.39 1.06
N TYR A 105 -18.27 8.33 2.31
CA TYR A 105 -19.08 8.61 3.49
C TYR A 105 -18.45 9.65 4.43
N GLY A 106 -17.30 10.24 4.09
CA GLY A 106 -16.60 11.17 4.97
C GLY A 106 -17.41 12.42 5.30
N ASP A 107 -18.18 12.93 4.34
CA ASP A 107 -19.02 14.11 4.55
C ASP A 107 -20.15 13.87 5.56
N LEU A 108 -20.58 12.61 5.79
CA LEU A 108 -21.63 12.28 6.77
C LEU A 108 -21.18 12.46 8.23
N LEU A 109 -19.88 12.45 8.49
CA LEU A 109 -19.36 12.57 9.86
C LEU A 109 -19.39 14.01 10.38
N PHE A 110 -19.52 14.99 9.48
CA PHE A 110 -19.45 16.41 9.78
C PHE A 110 -20.70 17.18 9.31
N HIS A 111 -21.80 16.45 9.04
CA HIS A 111 -23.11 17.00 8.67
C HIS A 111 -24.04 17.12 9.89
#